data_AF-A0A5C5WA79-F1
#
_entry.id   AF-A0A5C5WA79-F1
#
_cell.length_a   1.000
_cell.length_b   1.000
_cell.length_c   1.000
_cell.angle_alpha   90.00
_cell.angle_beta   90.00
_cell.angle_gamma   90.00
#
_symmetry.space_group_name_H-M   'P 1'
#
loop_
_entity.id
_entity.type
_entity.pdbx_description
1 polymer ?
#
loop_
_entity_poly.entity_id
_entity_poly.type
_entity_poly.pdbx_seq_one_letter_code
_entity_poly.pdbx_strand_id
1 'polypeptide(L)'
;MMISTIVFLTILTAGFALMYWMSPTGFLAKAYPIVLTVFAFFLGAILLFFHGIALILVGWAGRSWRFNPLVVCVFAFASLVGIVSVVGWGYSMSASARAEVREMRDAYPFESLADRLPDPAKLNALPESNLAPQVVVRLSKKDDMYRGSRASTLKRLHSEYYEDFVTAAGFGPVRMVRIQPRMVELPEPKPIPQSKLHCPKAIEESKNSSSDGWSYSGEREFQAYLQTVTDPRMKIHETSESEFLRPNTFGYVQDHEHVAGFQSHAFARVPVVDEETPELAEWRLERIELVGLLRNDEPVVYLSESLPNLEELDTFETRPVDGWEADALSQLVDSTDLVVREQPQEIRMIGSLRASNNCLMCHDVRRGQVLGALAYTLTRSAESESASDLHEETSPDSGESEIRDIFSDTLNESEMF
;
A
#
# COMPACT_ATOMS: atom_id res chain seq x y z
N MET A 1 -43.56 -16.01 -27.75
CA MET A 1 -42.41 -15.31 -27.14
C MET A 1 -41.43 -16.25 -26.45
N MET A 2 -41.85 -17.13 -25.53
CA MET A 2 -40.92 -18.02 -24.79
C MET A 2 -39.99 -18.86 -25.69
N ILE A 3 -40.49 -19.42 -26.79
CA ILE A 3 -39.67 -20.16 -27.78
C ILE A 3 -38.68 -19.22 -28.48
N SER A 4 -39.07 -17.99 -28.80
CA SER A 4 -38.17 -17.01 -29.43
C SER A 4 -37.10 -16.53 -28.46
N THR A 5 -37.40 -16.40 -27.17
CA THR A 5 -36.42 -16.05 -26.13
C THR A 5 -35.42 -17.19 -25.91
N ILE A 6 -35.90 -18.44 -25.87
CA ILE A 6 -35.04 -19.62 -25.77
C ILE A 6 -34.16 -19.73 -27.02
N VAL A 7 -34.73 -19.64 -28.23
CA VAL A 7 -33.96 -19.71 -29.48
C VAL A 7 -32.94 -18.57 -29.58
N PHE A 8 -33.29 -17.35 -29.15
CA PHE A 8 -32.35 -16.23 -29.14
C PHE A 8 -31.22 -16.43 -28.12
N LEU A 9 -31.52 -16.95 -26.93
CA LEU A 9 -30.52 -17.34 -25.93
C LEU A 9 -29.61 -18.46 -26.46
N THR A 10 -30.15 -19.45 -27.17
CA THR A 10 -29.39 -20.55 -27.76
C THR A 10 -28.49 -20.09 -28.91
N ILE A 11 -28.98 -19.16 -29.75
CA ILE A 11 -28.19 -18.58 -30.85
C ILE A 11 -27.07 -17.70 -30.29
N LEU A 12 -27.35 -16.91 -29.25
CA LEU A 12 -26.33 -16.13 -28.55
C LEU A 12 -25.27 -17.03 -27.91
N THR A 13 -25.66 -18.07 -27.16
CA THR A 13 -24.70 -18.97 -26.53
C THR A 13 -23.87 -19.74 -27.57
N ALA A 14 -24.48 -20.17 -28.68
CA ALA A 14 -23.76 -20.85 -29.77
C ALA A 14 -22.80 -19.91 -30.52
N GLY A 15 -23.23 -18.69 -30.85
CA GLY A 15 -22.39 -17.68 -31.52
C GLY A 15 -21.20 -17.25 -30.65
N PHE A 16 -21.41 -17.13 -29.35
CA PHE A 16 -20.33 -16.79 -28.40
C PHE A 16 -19.39 -17.97 -28.12
N ALA A 17 -19.88 -19.21 -28.06
CA ALA A 17 -19.02 -20.41 -27.97
C ALA A 17 -18.09 -20.51 -29.19
N LEU A 18 -18.61 -20.18 -30.37
CA LEU A 18 -17.82 -20.12 -31.61
C LEU A 18 -16.76 -19.00 -31.55
N MET A 19 -17.13 -17.80 -31.08
CA MET A 19 -16.19 -16.69 -30.90
C MET A 19 -15.12 -16.96 -29.84
N TYR A 20 -15.47 -17.64 -28.75
CA TYR A 20 -14.53 -18.05 -27.70
C TYR A 20 -13.46 -19.00 -28.25
N TRP A 21 -13.89 -19.95 -29.09
CA TRP A 21 -13.00 -20.91 -29.73
C TRP A 21 -12.08 -20.27 -30.78
N MET A 22 -12.50 -19.14 -31.36
CA MET A 22 -11.76 -18.42 -32.41
C MET A 22 -10.89 -17.26 -31.89
N SER A 23 -10.92 -16.91 -30.60
CA SER A 23 -10.19 -15.76 -30.04
C SER A 23 -8.84 -16.20 -29.43
N PRO A 24 -7.69 -15.94 -30.10
CA PRO A 24 -6.38 -16.38 -29.61
C PRO A 24 -5.88 -15.62 -28.37
N THR A 25 -6.55 -14.55 -27.94
CA THR A 25 -6.02 -13.63 -26.90
C THR A 25 -6.80 -13.62 -25.58
N GLY A 26 -7.83 -14.46 -25.39
CA GLY A 26 -8.51 -14.63 -24.09
C GLY A 26 -9.22 -13.39 -23.52
N PHE A 27 -9.20 -12.26 -24.22
CA PHE A 27 -9.84 -11.01 -23.78
C PHE A 27 -11.37 -11.10 -23.86
N LEU A 28 -11.91 -11.68 -24.95
CA LEU A 28 -13.35 -11.88 -25.13
C LEU A 28 -13.95 -12.85 -24.09
N ALA A 29 -13.16 -13.83 -23.63
CA ALA A 29 -13.53 -14.75 -22.55
C ALA A 29 -13.75 -14.03 -21.21
N LYS A 30 -12.96 -12.99 -20.93
CA LYS A 30 -13.07 -12.20 -19.69
C LYS A 30 -14.18 -11.16 -19.75
N ALA A 31 -14.47 -10.64 -20.94
CA ALA A 31 -15.59 -9.69 -21.17
C ALA A 31 -16.96 -10.40 -21.18
N TYR A 32 -17.01 -11.68 -21.52
CA TYR A 32 -18.24 -12.49 -21.60
C TYR A 32 -19.14 -12.43 -20.36
N PRO A 33 -18.66 -12.72 -19.12
CA PRO A 33 -19.52 -12.64 -17.94
C PRO A 33 -20.03 -11.22 -17.69
N ILE A 34 -19.24 -10.18 -18.04
CA ILE A 34 -19.66 -8.78 -17.91
C ILE A 34 -20.79 -8.46 -18.89
N VAL A 35 -20.63 -8.82 -20.18
CA VAL A 35 -21.65 -8.62 -21.21
C VAL A 35 -22.93 -9.40 -20.87
N LEU A 36 -22.80 -10.63 -20.38
CA LEU A 36 -23.94 -11.48 -20.04
C LEU A 36 -24.66 -10.98 -18.78
N THR A 37 -23.93 -10.43 -17.81
CA THR A 37 -24.51 -9.80 -16.61
C THR A 37 -25.21 -8.48 -16.95
N VAL A 38 -24.59 -7.63 -17.77
CA VAL A 38 -25.19 -6.38 -18.26
C VAL A 38 -26.43 -6.67 -19.11
N PHE A 39 -26.34 -7.67 -20.01
CA PHE A 39 -27.47 -8.11 -20.82
C PHE A 39 -28.59 -8.67 -19.96
N ALA A 40 -28.29 -9.54 -18.98
CA ALA A 40 -29.28 -10.06 -18.05
C ALA A 40 -29.94 -8.95 -17.20
N PHE A 41 -29.19 -7.90 -16.85
CA PHE A 41 -29.70 -6.74 -16.14
C PHE A 41 -30.71 -5.93 -16.99
N PHE A 42 -30.32 -5.54 -18.20
CA PHE A 42 -31.22 -4.84 -19.12
C PHE A 42 -32.42 -5.72 -19.48
N LEU A 43 -32.19 -7.01 -19.71
CA LEU A 43 -33.24 -7.98 -19.97
C LEU A 43 -34.20 -8.10 -18.78
N GLY A 44 -33.73 -8.10 -17.53
CA GLY A 44 -34.60 -8.14 -16.34
C GLY A 44 -35.52 -6.92 -16.23
N ALA A 45 -34.98 -5.71 -16.42
CA ALA A 45 -35.77 -4.46 -16.39
C ALA A 45 -36.76 -4.39 -17.57
N ILE A 46 -36.31 -4.79 -18.76
CA ILE A 46 -37.14 -4.89 -19.96
C ILE A 46 -38.23 -5.94 -19.79
N LEU A 47 -37.91 -7.09 -19.18
CA LEU A 47 -38.87 -8.16 -18.90
C LEU A 47 -39.89 -7.71 -17.87
N LEU A 48 -39.53 -7.01 -16.79
CA LEU A 48 -40.48 -6.45 -15.82
C LEU A 48 -41.40 -5.41 -16.47
N PHE A 49 -40.86 -4.56 -17.34
CA PHE A 49 -41.64 -3.58 -18.10
C PHE A 49 -42.64 -4.27 -19.05
N PHE A 50 -42.16 -5.21 -19.89
CA PHE A 50 -43.02 -5.97 -20.78
C PHE A 50 -43.98 -6.90 -20.05
N HIS A 51 -43.63 -7.35 -18.84
CA HIS A 51 -44.51 -8.12 -17.98
C HIS A 51 -45.69 -7.27 -17.48
N GLY A 52 -45.42 -6.03 -17.06
CA GLY A 52 -46.48 -5.05 -16.75
C GLY A 52 -47.40 -4.80 -17.95
N ILE A 53 -46.83 -4.61 -19.14
CA ILE A 53 -47.60 -4.46 -20.39
C ILE A 53 -48.40 -5.73 -20.70
N ALA A 54 -47.80 -6.92 -20.55
CA ALA A 54 -48.47 -8.19 -20.81
C ALA A 54 -49.66 -8.41 -19.86
N LEU A 55 -49.53 -8.06 -18.57
CA LEU A 55 -50.63 -8.11 -17.61
C LEU A 55 -51.77 -7.14 -18.00
N ILE A 56 -51.44 -5.93 -18.45
CA ILE A 56 -52.42 -4.96 -18.96
C ILE A 56 -53.14 -5.50 -20.21
N LEU A 57 -52.38 -6.06 -21.16
CA LEU A 57 -52.93 -6.62 -22.40
C LEU A 57 -53.77 -7.87 -22.16
N VAL A 58 -53.38 -8.75 -21.24
CA VAL A 58 -54.17 -9.93 -20.84
C VAL A 58 -55.46 -9.49 -20.14
N GLY A 59 -55.40 -8.48 -19.26
CA GLY A 59 -56.60 -7.90 -18.64
C GLY A 59 -57.55 -7.27 -19.67
N TRP A 60 -57.02 -6.54 -20.64
CA TRP A 60 -57.79 -5.91 -21.73
C TRP A 60 -58.40 -6.95 -22.68
N ALA A 61 -57.62 -7.96 -23.07
CA ALA A 61 -58.08 -9.05 -23.92
C ALA A 61 -59.10 -9.95 -23.20
N GLY A 62 -58.92 -10.22 -21.90
CA GLY A 62 -59.88 -10.95 -21.06
C GLY A 62 -61.24 -10.27 -20.93
N ARG A 63 -61.26 -8.92 -21.00
CA ARG A 63 -62.51 -8.13 -21.03
C ARG A 63 -63.22 -8.20 -22.38
N SER A 64 -62.46 -8.32 -23.47
CA SER A 64 -62.96 -8.17 -24.85
C SER A 64 -63.27 -9.51 -25.53
N TRP A 65 -62.54 -10.55 -25.16
CA TRP A 65 -62.71 -11.93 -25.59
C TRP A 65 -62.96 -12.76 -24.34
N ARG A 66 -64.07 -13.51 -24.29
CA ARG A 66 -64.49 -14.37 -23.17
C ARG A 66 -63.46 -15.49 -22.89
N PHE A 67 -62.28 -15.14 -22.41
CA PHE A 67 -61.23 -16.08 -22.05
C PHE A 67 -61.69 -16.93 -20.88
N ASN A 68 -61.23 -18.17 -20.85
CA ASN A 68 -61.44 -19.04 -19.71
C ASN A 68 -60.77 -18.39 -18.48
N PRO A 69 -61.51 -18.07 -17.41
CA PRO A 69 -60.97 -17.39 -16.22
C PRO A 69 -59.80 -18.15 -15.60
N LEU A 70 -59.75 -19.47 -15.77
CA LEU A 70 -58.65 -20.31 -15.30
C LEU A 70 -57.30 -19.90 -15.90
N VAL A 71 -57.25 -19.57 -17.20
CA VAL A 71 -56.00 -19.20 -17.89
C VAL A 71 -55.46 -17.88 -17.34
N VAL A 72 -56.34 -16.90 -17.12
CA VAL A 72 -55.96 -15.60 -16.54
C VAL A 72 -55.42 -15.78 -15.11
N CYS A 73 -56.07 -16.62 -14.30
CA CYS A 73 -55.60 -16.94 -12.94
C CYS A 73 -54.21 -17.61 -12.95
N VAL A 74 -53.98 -18.57 -13.85
CA VAL A 74 -52.67 -19.25 -13.97
C VAL A 74 -51.58 -18.26 -14.36
N PHE A 75 -51.82 -17.37 -15.33
CA PHE A 75 -50.85 -16.35 -15.72
C PHE A 75 -50.57 -15.34 -14.60
N ALA A 76 -51.60 -14.84 -13.92
CA ALA A 76 -51.43 -13.92 -12.80
C ALA A 76 -50.66 -14.58 -11.63
N PHE A 77 -50.94 -15.85 -11.35
CA PHE A 77 -50.21 -16.61 -10.33
C PHE A 77 -48.74 -16.80 -10.72
N ALA A 78 -48.46 -17.25 -11.94
CA ALA A 78 -47.08 -17.42 -12.42
C ALA A 78 -46.29 -16.10 -12.41
N SER A 79 -46.96 -15.00 -12.75
CA SER A 79 -46.43 -13.64 -12.68
C SER A 79 -46.02 -13.24 -11.27
N LEU A 80 -46.93 -13.44 -10.31
CA LEU A 80 -46.67 -13.19 -8.90
C LEU A 80 -45.50 -14.04 -8.38
N VAL A 81 -45.48 -15.34 -8.70
CA VAL A 81 -44.37 -16.24 -8.32
C VAL A 81 -43.04 -15.75 -8.90
N GLY A 82 -43.01 -15.30 -10.15
CA GLY A 82 -41.81 -14.74 -10.77
C GLY A 82 -41.30 -13.49 -10.04
N ILE A 83 -42.19 -12.54 -9.74
CA ILE A 83 -41.84 -11.31 -9.00
C ILE A 83 -41.31 -11.66 -7.60
N VAL A 84 -42.03 -12.51 -6.86
CA VAL A 84 -41.62 -12.95 -5.52
C VAL A 84 -40.27 -13.66 -5.56
N SER A 85 -40.01 -14.46 -6.60
CA SER A 85 -38.71 -15.16 -6.76
C SER A 85 -37.56 -14.18 -7.01
N VAL A 86 -37.75 -13.19 -7.89
CA VAL A 86 -36.72 -12.17 -8.19
C VAL A 86 -36.44 -11.30 -6.98
N VAL A 87 -37.49 -10.82 -6.30
CA VAL A 87 -37.35 -10.02 -5.07
C VAL A 87 -36.72 -10.84 -3.95
N GLY A 88 -37.16 -12.09 -3.76
CA GLY A 88 -36.62 -13.01 -2.76
C GLY A 88 -35.14 -13.33 -3.01
N TRP A 89 -34.75 -13.55 -4.27
CA TRP A 89 -33.35 -13.75 -4.63
C TRP A 89 -32.50 -12.49 -4.37
N GLY A 90 -32.99 -11.31 -4.76
CA GLY A 90 -32.33 -10.04 -4.44
C GLY A 90 -32.16 -9.81 -2.94
N TYR A 91 -33.19 -10.12 -2.15
CA TYR A 91 -33.13 -10.06 -0.69
C TYR A 91 -32.11 -11.05 -0.11
N SER A 92 -32.07 -12.28 -0.63
CA SER A 92 -31.10 -13.31 -0.21
C SER A 92 -29.66 -12.86 -0.50
N MET A 93 -29.39 -12.30 -1.67
CA MET A 93 -28.05 -11.77 -2.00
C MET A 93 -27.67 -10.56 -1.12
N SER A 94 -28.63 -9.68 -0.82
CA SER A 94 -28.40 -8.56 0.11
C SER A 94 -28.17 -9.07 1.53
N ALA A 95 -28.87 -10.12 1.97
CA ALA A 95 -28.66 -10.73 3.28
C ALA A 95 -27.28 -11.38 3.40
N SER A 96 -26.81 -12.12 2.38
CA SER A 96 -25.46 -12.69 2.38
C SER A 96 -24.39 -11.60 2.35
N ALA A 97 -24.56 -10.58 1.51
CA ALA A 97 -23.62 -9.45 1.47
C ALA A 97 -23.56 -8.70 2.82
N ARG A 98 -24.70 -8.53 3.51
CA ARG A 98 -24.74 -7.95 4.87
C ARG A 98 -24.03 -8.84 5.89
N ALA A 99 -24.21 -10.16 5.81
CA ALA A 99 -23.53 -11.09 6.71
C ALA A 99 -22.01 -11.01 6.53
N GLU A 100 -21.53 -11.01 5.28
CA GLU A 100 -20.09 -10.86 4.98
C GLU A 100 -19.54 -9.52 5.48
N VAL A 101 -20.28 -8.43 5.32
CA VAL A 101 -19.82 -7.09 5.77
C VAL A 101 -19.79 -7.01 7.30
N ARG A 102 -20.74 -7.65 7.99
CA ARG A 102 -20.73 -7.76 9.46
C ARG A 102 -19.54 -8.59 9.92
N GLU A 103 -19.33 -9.76 9.34
CA GLU A 103 -18.16 -10.60 9.63
C GLU A 103 -16.85 -9.84 9.44
N MET A 104 -16.74 -9.05 8.37
CA MET A 104 -15.58 -8.20 8.13
C MET A 104 -15.44 -7.06 9.16
N ARG A 105 -16.54 -6.43 9.60
CA ARG A 105 -16.50 -5.42 10.67
C ARG A 105 -16.11 -6.02 12.01
N ASP A 106 -16.57 -7.24 12.29
CA ASP A 106 -16.23 -7.98 13.51
C ASP A 106 -14.75 -8.39 13.49
N ALA A 107 -14.20 -8.73 12.31
CA ALA A 107 -12.78 -9.04 12.13
C ALA A 107 -11.86 -7.80 12.16
N TYR A 108 -12.39 -6.62 11.83
CA TYR A 108 -11.66 -5.35 11.81
C TYR A 108 -12.44 -4.29 12.59
N PRO A 109 -12.63 -4.47 13.91
CA PRO A 109 -13.39 -3.51 14.69
C PRO A 109 -12.68 -2.14 14.75
N PHE A 110 -13.42 -1.12 15.14
CA PHE A 110 -12.79 0.11 15.60
C PHE A 110 -12.12 -0.15 16.95
N GLU A 111 -10.87 0.25 17.06
CA GLU A 111 -10.06 0.19 18.28
C GLU A 111 -9.61 1.60 18.66
N SER A 112 -9.48 1.84 19.97
CA SER A 112 -8.91 3.07 20.48
C SER A 112 -7.39 3.00 20.51
N LEU A 113 -6.74 4.05 20.02
CA LEU A 113 -5.29 4.24 20.14
C LEU A 113 -4.92 5.11 21.34
N ALA A 114 -5.87 5.62 22.11
CA ALA A 114 -5.63 6.59 23.19
C ALA A 114 -4.52 6.14 24.16
N ASP A 115 -4.55 4.87 24.60
CA ASP A 115 -3.56 4.33 25.54
C ASP A 115 -2.16 4.10 24.92
N ARG A 116 -2.06 4.09 23.59
CA ARG A 116 -0.80 3.90 22.86
C ARG A 116 -0.12 5.22 22.51
N LEU A 117 -0.88 6.31 22.52
CA LEU A 117 -0.42 7.65 22.17
C LEU A 117 0.30 8.30 23.36
N PRO A 118 1.36 9.08 23.11
CA PRO A 118 2.02 9.84 24.16
C PRO A 118 1.12 10.95 24.69
N ASP A 119 1.42 11.44 25.90
CA ASP A 119 0.70 12.56 26.51
C ASP A 119 0.71 13.80 25.58
N PRO A 120 -0.46 14.33 25.17
CA PRO A 120 -0.54 15.51 24.32
C PRO A 120 0.12 16.75 24.96
N ALA A 121 0.20 16.83 26.28
CA ALA A 121 0.93 17.92 26.95
C ALA A 121 2.43 17.89 26.62
N LYS A 122 3.04 16.69 26.57
CA LYS A 122 4.45 16.51 26.15
C LYS A 122 4.64 16.89 24.68
N LEU A 123 3.70 16.53 23.82
CA LEU A 123 3.76 16.87 22.39
C LEU A 123 3.69 18.38 22.15
N ASN A 124 2.79 19.07 22.85
CA ASN A 124 2.60 20.51 22.71
C ASN A 124 3.77 21.33 23.30
N ALA A 125 4.56 20.75 24.21
CA ALA A 125 5.74 21.40 24.78
C ALA A 125 6.94 21.42 23.83
N LEU A 126 6.92 20.65 22.74
CA LEU A 126 8.03 20.62 21.78
C LEU A 126 8.10 21.95 20.99
N PRO A 127 9.31 22.49 20.77
CA PRO A 127 9.50 23.78 20.10
C PRO A 127 8.96 23.75 18.66
N GLU A 128 8.56 24.92 18.17
CA GLU A 128 8.17 25.07 16.77
C GLU A 128 9.39 24.94 15.86
N SER A 129 9.32 24.03 14.89
CA SER A 129 10.42 23.75 13.98
C SER A 129 10.47 24.76 12.84
N ASN A 130 11.62 25.41 12.64
CA ASN A 130 11.89 26.20 11.43
C ASN A 130 12.46 25.29 10.34
N LEU A 131 11.58 24.52 9.72
CA LEU A 131 11.94 23.50 8.73
C LEU A 131 12.74 24.10 7.57
N ALA A 132 13.87 23.49 7.23
CA ALA A 132 14.60 23.87 6.04
C ALA A 132 13.75 23.62 4.78
N PRO A 133 13.90 24.41 3.69
CA PRO A 133 13.08 24.29 2.49
C PRO A 133 13.05 22.87 1.89
N GLN A 134 14.17 22.16 1.91
CA GLN A 134 14.27 20.78 1.44
C GLN A 134 13.43 19.79 2.26
N VAL A 135 13.32 20.01 3.58
CA VAL A 135 12.48 19.20 4.48
C VAL A 135 11.00 19.44 4.17
N VAL A 136 10.62 20.70 3.92
CA VAL A 136 9.24 21.04 3.52
C VAL A 136 8.86 20.34 2.22
N VAL A 137 9.72 20.37 1.21
CA VAL A 137 9.49 19.69 -0.07
C VAL A 137 9.32 18.18 0.12
N ARG A 138 10.18 17.55 0.93
CA ARG A 138 10.09 16.11 1.22
C ARG A 138 8.80 15.74 1.95
N LEU A 139 8.44 16.51 2.98
CA LEU A 139 7.18 16.30 3.70
C LEU A 139 5.98 16.42 2.77
N SER A 140 5.98 17.38 1.84
CA SER A 140 4.88 17.54 0.88
C SER A 140 4.75 16.32 -0.04
N LYS A 141 5.87 15.73 -0.48
CA LYS A 141 5.84 14.48 -1.25
C LYS A 141 5.28 13.31 -0.44
N LYS A 142 5.63 13.21 0.85
CA LYS A 142 5.07 12.19 1.74
C LYS A 142 3.57 12.36 1.97
N ASP A 143 3.10 13.61 2.04
CA ASP A 143 1.67 13.91 2.17
C ASP A 143 0.86 13.42 0.96
N ASP A 144 1.44 13.52 -0.25
CA ASP A 144 0.78 13.08 -1.49
C ASP A 144 0.71 11.54 -1.63
N MET A 145 1.62 10.80 -0.98
CA MET A 145 1.65 9.33 -1.04
C MET A 145 0.45 8.64 -0.35
N TYR A 146 -0.33 9.37 0.47
CA TYR A 146 -1.34 8.77 1.36
C TYR A 146 -2.74 8.64 0.75
N ARG A 147 -2.86 7.82 -0.29
CA ARG A 147 -4.16 7.37 -0.80
C ARG A 147 -4.20 5.87 -0.99
N GLY A 148 -4.11 5.18 0.14
CA GLY A 148 -4.20 3.73 0.14
C GLY A 148 -5.54 3.17 -0.25
N SER A 149 -5.50 2.21 -1.16
CA SER A 149 -6.64 1.36 -1.48
C SER A 149 -7.19 0.65 -0.23
N ARG A 150 -6.30 0.27 0.70
CA ARG A 150 -6.66 -0.35 1.98
C ARG A 150 -7.43 0.58 2.90
N ALA A 151 -6.89 1.75 3.25
CA ALA A 151 -7.55 2.74 4.11
C ALA A 151 -8.92 3.15 3.53
N SER A 152 -9.01 3.33 2.22
CA SER A 152 -10.28 3.61 1.52
C SER A 152 -11.27 2.44 1.62
N THR A 153 -10.78 1.20 1.57
CA THR A 153 -11.60 -0.01 1.71
C THR A 153 -12.11 -0.16 3.14
N LEU A 154 -11.26 0.07 4.15
CA LEU A 154 -11.64 0.09 5.56
C LEU A 154 -12.65 1.22 5.84
N LYS A 155 -12.41 2.43 5.33
CA LYS A 155 -13.40 3.53 5.41
C LYS A 155 -14.75 3.13 4.84
N ARG A 156 -14.75 2.47 3.68
CA ARG A 156 -15.97 1.97 3.06
C ARG A 156 -16.61 0.85 3.87
N LEU A 157 -15.82 -0.04 4.47
CA LEU A 157 -16.31 -1.09 5.36
C LEU A 157 -17.06 -0.48 6.56
N HIS A 158 -16.55 0.59 7.15
CA HIS A 158 -17.09 1.21 8.36
C HIS A 158 -18.08 2.37 8.11
N SER A 159 -18.33 2.78 6.87
CA SER A 159 -19.28 3.87 6.63
C SER A 159 -20.73 3.39 6.72
N GLU A 160 -21.60 4.19 7.34
CA GLU A 160 -23.05 3.96 7.38
C GLU A 160 -23.65 3.95 5.96
N TYR A 161 -23.15 4.84 5.09
CA TYR A 161 -23.54 4.90 3.69
C TYR A 161 -23.37 3.56 2.96
N TYR A 162 -22.36 2.76 3.34
CA TYR A 162 -22.17 1.45 2.74
C TYR A 162 -23.34 0.50 3.07
N GLU A 163 -23.82 0.50 4.32
CA GLU A 163 -24.99 -0.30 4.70
C GLU A 163 -26.26 0.20 4.04
N ASP A 164 -26.48 1.51 4.03
CA ASP A 164 -27.63 2.12 3.35
C ASP A 164 -27.65 1.75 1.86
N PHE A 165 -26.50 1.78 1.22
CA PHE A 165 -26.39 1.43 -0.19
C PHE A 165 -26.58 -0.07 -0.44
N VAL A 166 -26.04 -0.94 0.43
CA VAL A 166 -26.23 -2.41 0.33
C VAL A 166 -27.69 -2.82 0.59
N THR A 167 -28.42 -2.03 1.37
CA THR A 167 -29.84 -2.25 1.70
C THR A 167 -30.82 -1.55 0.76
N ALA A 168 -30.36 -0.60 -0.06
CA ALA A 168 -31.21 0.11 -1.01
C ALA A 168 -31.94 -0.84 -1.98
N ALA A 169 -33.25 -0.65 -2.09
CA ALA A 169 -34.11 -1.46 -2.94
C ALA A 169 -33.72 -1.31 -4.42
N GLY A 170 -33.51 -2.45 -5.09
CA GLY A 170 -33.16 -2.49 -6.50
C GLY A 170 -31.68 -2.18 -6.75
N PHE A 171 -30.80 -3.16 -6.50
CA PHE A 171 -29.44 -3.28 -7.07
C PHE A 171 -28.23 -2.79 -6.24
N GLY A 172 -28.36 -2.60 -4.92
CA GLY A 172 -27.22 -2.30 -4.03
C GLY A 172 -26.03 -3.28 -4.18
N PRO A 173 -26.21 -4.60 -3.94
CA PRO A 173 -25.12 -5.57 -3.96
C PRO A 173 -24.42 -5.75 -5.32
N VAL A 174 -25.15 -5.61 -6.42
CA VAL A 174 -24.62 -5.85 -7.78
C VAL A 174 -23.74 -4.70 -8.27
N ARG A 175 -23.91 -3.50 -7.69
CA ARG A 175 -23.15 -2.29 -8.06
C ARG A 175 -21.95 -2.04 -7.15
N MET A 176 -21.84 -2.80 -6.06
CA MET A 176 -20.79 -2.61 -5.08
C MET A 176 -19.57 -3.44 -5.44
N VAL A 177 -18.40 -2.81 -5.38
CA VAL A 177 -17.14 -3.54 -5.35
C VAL A 177 -17.14 -4.32 -4.05
N ARG A 178 -17.33 -5.63 -4.14
CA ARG A 178 -17.30 -6.54 -2.99
C ARG A 178 -15.97 -6.36 -2.25
N ILE A 179 -16.05 -5.99 -0.98
CA ILE A 179 -14.88 -5.94 -0.10
C ILE A 179 -14.44 -7.38 0.14
N GLN A 180 -13.19 -7.67 -0.19
CA GLN A 180 -12.61 -9.00 0.02
C GLN A 180 -11.59 -8.93 1.15
N PRO A 181 -11.40 -9.99 1.94
CA PRO A 181 -10.45 -10.00 3.05
C PRO A 181 -9.04 -9.55 2.63
N ARG A 182 -8.55 -10.04 1.49
CA ARG A 182 -7.26 -9.61 0.91
C ARG A 182 -7.09 -8.10 0.73
N MET A 183 -8.17 -7.32 0.61
CA MET A 183 -8.09 -5.86 0.46
C MET A 183 -7.84 -5.11 1.78
N VAL A 184 -8.01 -5.78 2.92
CA VAL A 184 -7.87 -5.22 4.27
C VAL A 184 -6.89 -5.99 5.14
N GLU A 185 -6.66 -7.27 4.85
CA GLU A 185 -5.66 -8.10 5.52
C GLU A 185 -4.26 -7.58 5.24
N LEU A 186 -3.49 -7.40 6.31
CA LEU A 186 -2.05 -7.20 6.25
C LEU A 186 -1.37 -8.29 7.06
N PRO A 187 -0.29 -8.90 6.56
CA PRO A 187 0.49 -9.83 7.36
C PRO A 187 1.09 -9.09 8.55
N GLU A 188 1.06 -9.72 9.71
CA GLU A 188 1.76 -9.20 10.89
C GLU A 188 3.27 -9.09 10.60
N PRO A 189 3.91 -7.96 10.94
CA PRO A 189 5.35 -7.82 10.79
C PRO A 189 6.05 -8.83 11.69
N LYS A 190 6.93 -9.63 11.11
CA LYS A 190 7.77 -10.56 11.87
C LYS A 190 9.04 -9.83 12.32
N PRO A 191 9.54 -10.04 13.54
CA PRO A 191 10.82 -9.49 13.96
C PRO A 191 11.93 -9.83 12.96
N ILE A 192 12.66 -8.80 12.53
CA ILE A 192 13.76 -8.93 11.57
C ILE A 192 15.07 -8.80 12.36
N PRO A 193 15.85 -9.88 12.55
CA PRO A 193 17.11 -9.78 13.27
C PRO A 193 18.06 -8.77 12.62
N GLN A 194 18.72 -7.93 13.43
CA GLN A 194 19.73 -6.97 12.93
C GLN A 194 20.95 -7.68 12.32
N SER A 195 21.23 -8.92 12.72
CA SER A 195 22.24 -9.76 12.07
C SER A 195 21.99 -9.95 10.57
N LYS A 196 20.75 -9.81 10.09
CA LYS A 196 20.42 -9.87 8.66
C LYS A 196 20.83 -8.63 7.88
N LEU A 197 21.17 -7.53 8.54
CA LEU A 197 21.69 -6.33 7.88
C LEU A 197 23.07 -6.58 7.22
N HIS A 198 23.78 -7.61 7.66
CA HIS A 198 25.15 -7.95 7.22
C HIS A 198 25.24 -8.64 5.86
N CYS A 199 24.12 -8.95 5.18
CA CYS A 199 24.14 -9.81 4.00
C CYS A 199 23.84 -9.04 2.69
N PRO A 200 24.86 -8.73 1.86
CA PRO A 200 24.65 -8.14 0.52
C PRO A 200 23.76 -9.02 -0.37
N LYS A 201 23.83 -10.35 -0.19
CA LYS A 201 23.11 -11.33 -1.02
C LYS A 201 21.64 -11.55 -0.66
N ALA A 202 21.13 -10.92 0.40
CA ALA A 202 19.71 -11.02 0.77
C ALA A 202 18.75 -10.44 -0.31
N ILE A 203 19.30 -9.74 -1.31
CA ILE A 203 18.58 -9.14 -2.42
C ILE A 203 17.97 -10.20 -3.36
N GLU A 204 18.57 -11.40 -3.50
CA GLU A 204 18.03 -12.42 -4.42
C GLU A 204 16.71 -13.05 -3.94
N GLU A 205 16.53 -13.23 -2.62
CA GLU A 205 15.26 -13.73 -2.07
C GLU A 205 14.14 -12.69 -2.15
N SER A 206 14.49 -11.40 -2.06
CA SER A 206 13.54 -10.29 -2.23
C SER A 206 12.95 -10.23 -3.64
N LYS A 207 13.75 -10.47 -4.69
CA LYS A 207 13.29 -10.45 -6.09
C LYS A 207 12.27 -11.56 -6.41
N ASN A 208 12.33 -12.68 -5.69
CA ASN A 208 11.40 -13.80 -5.85
C ASN A 208 10.23 -13.78 -4.86
N SER A 209 10.28 -12.93 -3.83
CA SER A 209 9.08 -12.52 -3.13
C SER A 209 8.28 -11.64 -4.09
N SER A 210 7.51 -12.28 -4.98
CA SER A 210 6.41 -11.61 -5.65
C SER A 210 5.57 -11.03 -4.53
N SER A 211 5.71 -9.73 -4.29
CA SER A 211 4.75 -8.99 -3.49
C SER A 211 3.47 -9.04 -4.30
N ASP A 212 2.72 -10.13 -4.13
CA ASP A 212 1.55 -10.47 -4.92
C ASP A 212 0.58 -9.28 -4.82
N GLY A 213 0.52 -8.52 -5.91
CA GLY A 213 -0.58 -7.63 -6.25
C GLY A 213 -0.60 -6.21 -5.68
N TRP A 214 0.22 -5.83 -4.70
CA TRP A 214 0.15 -4.47 -4.11
C TRP A 214 1.20 -3.52 -4.69
N SER A 215 1.21 -3.35 -6.01
CA SER A 215 1.92 -2.23 -6.63
C SER A 215 1.13 -0.96 -6.35
N TYR A 216 1.55 -0.21 -5.34
CA TYR A 216 1.05 1.14 -5.12
C TYR A 216 1.46 2.03 -6.29
N SER A 217 0.52 2.81 -6.82
CA SER A 217 0.85 3.82 -7.85
C SER A 217 1.88 4.82 -7.32
N GLY A 218 1.82 5.13 -6.02
CA GLY A 218 2.77 6.04 -5.36
C GLY A 218 4.17 5.46 -5.14
N GLU A 219 4.35 4.13 -5.14
CA GLU A 219 5.67 3.53 -4.91
C GLU A 219 6.63 3.85 -6.06
N ARG A 220 6.16 3.79 -7.31
CA ARG A 220 7.00 4.13 -8.47
C ARG A 220 7.41 5.60 -8.47
N GLU A 221 6.50 6.49 -8.09
CA GLU A 221 6.79 7.93 -7.99
C GLU A 221 7.76 8.22 -6.84
N PHE A 222 7.62 7.53 -5.70
CA PHE A 222 8.55 7.63 -4.59
C PHE A 222 9.94 7.12 -4.97
N GLN A 223 10.05 5.97 -5.63
CA GLN A 223 11.33 5.45 -6.12
C GLN A 223 11.99 6.39 -7.14
N ALA A 224 11.21 6.99 -8.05
CA ALA A 224 11.73 8.00 -8.98
C ALA A 224 12.20 9.27 -8.24
N TYR A 225 11.55 9.65 -7.13
CA TYR A 225 12.03 10.73 -6.28
C TYR A 225 13.32 10.37 -5.55
N LEU A 226 13.44 9.16 -4.99
CA LEU A 226 14.66 8.70 -4.33
C LEU A 226 15.88 8.78 -5.26
N GLN A 227 15.69 8.61 -6.57
CA GLN A 227 16.76 8.80 -7.57
C GLN A 227 17.22 10.26 -7.72
N THR A 228 16.40 11.23 -7.31
CA THR A 228 16.76 12.66 -7.32
C THR A 228 17.46 13.11 -6.05
N VAL A 229 17.48 12.26 -5.01
CA VAL A 229 18.19 12.54 -3.76
C VAL A 229 19.68 12.35 -4.01
N THR A 230 20.43 13.45 -3.97
CA THR A 230 21.85 13.46 -4.33
C THR A 230 22.76 12.85 -3.26
N ASP A 231 22.30 12.74 -2.01
CA ASP A 231 23.06 12.11 -0.94
C ASP A 231 22.55 10.68 -0.70
N PRO A 232 23.34 9.64 -1.00
CA PRO A 232 22.89 8.27 -0.84
C PRO A 232 22.61 7.87 0.62
N ARG A 233 23.23 8.54 1.60
CA ARG A 233 22.94 8.34 3.03
C ARG A 233 21.51 8.76 3.36
N MET A 234 21.03 9.81 2.70
CA MET A 234 19.65 10.25 2.81
C MET A 234 18.68 9.24 2.21
N LYS A 235 19.05 8.57 1.11
CA LYS A 235 18.24 7.49 0.54
C LYS A 235 18.06 6.32 1.51
N ILE A 236 19.10 5.95 2.26
CA ILE A 236 18.99 4.94 3.34
C ILE A 236 17.96 5.37 4.38
N HIS A 237 18.05 6.62 4.85
CA HIS A 237 17.13 7.15 5.84
C HIS A 237 15.68 7.19 5.33
N GLU A 238 15.45 7.75 4.15
CA GLU A 238 14.11 7.85 3.54
C GLU A 238 13.49 6.46 3.30
N THR A 239 14.29 5.49 2.84
CA THR A 239 13.85 4.10 2.67
C THR A 239 13.48 3.48 4.03
N SER A 240 14.33 3.65 5.04
CA SER A 240 14.08 3.12 6.38
C SER A 240 12.82 3.71 7.02
N GLU A 241 12.64 5.03 6.88
CA GLU A 241 11.44 5.71 7.34
C GLU A 241 10.20 5.20 6.63
N SER A 242 10.25 5.01 5.30
CA SER A 242 9.11 4.48 4.53
C SER A 242 8.73 3.04 4.93
N GLU A 243 9.72 2.22 5.27
CA GLU A 243 9.52 0.85 5.75
C GLU A 243 9.02 0.79 7.19
N PHE A 244 9.36 1.77 8.02
CA PHE A 244 8.88 1.88 9.39
C PHE A 244 7.47 2.52 9.47
N LEU A 245 7.23 3.57 8.69
CA LEU A 245 5.99 4.38 8.64
C LEU A 245 5.11 4.02 7.43
N ARG A 246 4.92 2.72 7.17
CA ARG A 246 4.19 2.25 5.98
C ARG A 246 2.77 2.79 5.94
N PRO A 247 2.37 3.58 4.92
CA PRO A 247 1.02 4.16 4.83
C PRO A 247 -0.13 3.16 4.97
N ASN A 248 0.07 1.92 4.50
CA ASN A 248 -0.95 0.88 4.59
C ASN A 248 -1.25 0.41 6.01
N THR A 249 -0.30 0.53 6.94
CA THR A 249 -0.47 0.05 8.32
C THR A 249 -1.29 1.01 9.16
N PHE A 250 -1.52 2.25 8.72
CA PHE A 250 -2.25 3.24 9.52
C PHE A 250 -3.75 2.93 9.65
N GLY A 251 -4.28 2.08 8.76
CA GLY A 251 -5.70 1.68 8.78
C GLY A 251 -6.65 2.78 8.33
N TYR A 252 -7.89 2.72 8.80
CA TYR A 252 -8.85 3.82 8.67
C TYR A 252 -9.02 4.50 10.02
N VAL A 253 -8.61 5.76 10.07
CA VAL A 253 -8.69 6.59 11.27
C VAL A 253 -9.87 7.55 11.11
N GLN A 254 -10.89 7.39 11.97
CA GLN A 254 -11.97 8.37 12.09
C GLN A 254 -11.61 9.42 13.13
N ASP A 255 -11.11 8.96 14.27
CA ASP A 255 -10.51 9.72 15.35
C ASP A 255 -9.61 8.77 16.18
N HIS A 256 -8.91 9.30 17.18
CA HIS A 256 -8.02 8.52 18.07
C HIS A 256 -8.70 7.40 18.88
N GLU A 257 -10.02 7.42 19.05
CA GLU A 257 -10.77 6.36 19.73
C GLU A 257 -11.38 5.35 18.75
N HIS A 258 -11.42 5.68 17.46
CA HIS A 258 -12.04 4.89 16.40
C HIS A 258 -11.10 4.69 15.22
N VAL A 259 -10.19 3.72 15.37
CA VAL A 259 -9.26 3.31 14.32
C VAL A 259 -9.49 1.85 13.91
N ALA A 260 -9.76 1.60 12.64
CA ALA A 260 -9.97 0.24 12.13
C ALA A 260 -8.73 -0.25 11.37
N GLY A 261 -8.26 -1.46 11.70
CA GLY A 261 -7.19 -2.14 11.00
C GLY A 261 -5.82 -1.48 11.10
N PHE A 262 -5.54 -0.76 12.18
CA PHE A 262 -4.21 -0.24 12.48
C PHE A 262 -3.22 -1.38 12.75
N GLN A 263 -1.98 -1.23 12.31
CA GLN A 263 -0.84 -2.05 12.70
C GLN A 263 0.28 -1.12 13.17
N SER A 264 0.89 -1.47 14.31
CA SER A 264 1.96 -0.69 14.93
C SER A 264 3.12 -0.45 13.96
N HIS A 265 3.79 0.71 14.06
CA HIS A 265 4.93 1.02 13.20
C HIS A 265 6.07 0.05 13.46
N ALA A 266 6.54 -0.62 12.41
CA ALA A 266 7.58 -1.62 12.47
C ALA A 266 8.21 -1.78 11.10
N PHE A 267 9.48 -2.18 11.06
CA PHE A 267 10.12 -2.53 9.81
C PHE A 267 9.50 -3.80 9.21
N ALA A 268 9.01 -3.69 7.98
CA ALA A 268 8.55 -4.86 7.22
C ALA A 268 9.67 -5.51 6.40
N ARG A 269 10.74 -4.75 6.12
CA ARG A 269 11.90 -5.16 5.33
C ARG A 269 13.17 -4.52 5.88
N VAL A 270 14.30 -5.16 5.56
CA VAL A 270 15.62 -4.56 5.76
C VAL A 270 15.78 -3.40 4.76
N PRO A 271 16.12 -2.18 5.19
CA PRO A 271 16.48 -1.12 4.26
C PRO A 271 17.77 -1.52 3.53
N VAL A 272 17.72 -1.45 2.20
CA VAL A 272 18.82 -1.90 1.34
C VAL A 272 19.76 -0.72 1.09
N VAL A 273 21.05 -0.91 1.35
CA VAL A 273 22.10 -0.05 0.80
C VAL A 273 22.27 -0.47 -0.65
N ASP A 274 21.87 0.39 -1.57
CA ASP A 274 21.85 0.09 -2.98
C ASP A 274 23.28 -0.14 -3.49
N GLU A 275 23.54 -1.33 -4.06
CA GLU A 275 24.84 -1.64 -4.70
C GLU A 275 25.14 -0.67 -5.85
N GLU A 276 24.11 -0.04 -6.43
CA GLU A 276 24.24 0.98 -7.47
C GLU A 276 24.73 2.33 -6.92
N THR A 277 25.03 2.45 -5.63
CA THR A 277 25.65 3.63 -5.03
C THR A 277 27.14 3.38 -4.77
N PRO A 278 28.04 3.75 -5.69
CA PRO A 278 29.47 3.49 -5.55
C PRO A 278 30.06 4.09 -4.27
N GLU A 279 29.52 5.23 -3.81
CA GLU A 279 30.00 5.92 -2.61
C GLU A 279 29.76 5.12 -1.32
N LEU A 280 28.76 4.23 -1.32
CA LEU A 280 28.41 3.39 -0.17
C LEU A 280 28.77 1.91 -0.36
N ALA A 281 29.42 1.55 -1.48
CA ALA A 281 29.74 0.17 -1.80
C ALA A 281 30.68 -0.51 -0.76
N GLU A 282 31.53 0.27 -0.09
CA GLU A 282 32.41 -0.24 0.98
C GLU A 282 31.73 -0.30 2.35
N TRP A 283 30.54 0.30 2.50
CA TRP A 283 29.85 0.47 3.77
C TRP A 283 28.74 -0.56 3.94
N ARG A 284 28.72 -1.22 5.10
CA ARG A 284 27.67 -2.16 5.50
C ARG A 284 26.85 -1.54 6.61
N LEU A 285 25.53 -1.58 6.47
CA LEU A 285 24.63 -1.21 7.55
C LEU A 285 24.71 -2.28 8.64
N GLU A 286 25.23 -1.91 9.81
CA GLU A 286 25.42 -2.84 10.92
C GLU A 286 24.21 -2.85 11.86
N ARG A 287 23.64 -1.67 12.11
CA ARG A 287 22.66 -1.46 13.18
C ARG A 287 21.70 -0.32 12.86
N ILE A 288 20.44 -0.52 13.23
CA ILE A 288 19.40 0.52 13.26
C ILE A 288 18.74 0.50 14.65
N GLU A 289 18.75 1.63 15.35
CA GLU A 289 18.12 1.79 16.65
C GLU A 289 17.02 2.86 16.59
N LEU A 290 15.96 2.69 17.38
CA LEU A 290 14.93 3.70 17.53
C LEU A 290 15.29 4.63 18.69
N VAL A 291 15.27 5.93 18.41
CA VAL A 291 15.43 6.98 19.42
C VAL A 291 14.05 7.52 19.80
N GLY A 292 13.64 7.25 21.04
CA GLY A 292 12.36 7.65 21.60
C GLY A 292 12.42 9.04 22.23
N LEU A 293 11.50 9.92 21.80
CA LEU A 293 11.40 11.29 22.32
C LEU A 293 10.13 11.54 23.15
N LEU A 294 9.11 10.67 23.03
CA LEU A 294 7.75 11.00 23.46
C LEU A 294 7.25 10.21 24.68
N ARG A 295 7.71 8.96 24.85
CA ARG A 295 7.26 8.09 25.95
C ARG A 295 8.00 8.33 27.26
N ASN A 296 9.27 8.69 27.18
CA ASN A 296 10.15 8.90 28.33
C ASN A 296 10.22 10.40 28.69
N ASP A 297 10.70 10.71 29.89
CA ASP A 297 10.93 12.11 30.30
C ASP A 297 12.19 12.70 29.65
N GLU A 298 13.17 11.84 29.34
CA GLU A 298 14.40 12.18 28.62
C GLU A 298 14.49 11.34 27.32
N PRO A 299 15.17 11.84 26.27
CA PRO A 299 15.45 11.04 25.08
C PRO A 299 16.22 9.76 25.40
N VAL A 300 15.73 8.63 24.88
CA VAL A 300 16.37 7.31 25.07
C VAL A 300 16.53 6.58 23.74
N VAL A 301 17.48 5.65 23.70
CA VAL A 301 17.66 4.71 22.60
C VAL A 301 17.19 3.33 23.02
N TYR A 302 16.30 2.73 22.24
CA TYR A 302 15.83 1.37 22.45
C TYR A 302 16.82 0.36 21.88
N LEU A 303 17.29 -0.55 22.73
CA LEU A 303 18.24 -1.59 22.38
C LEU A 303 17.48 -2.87 22.00
N SER A 304 17.66 -3.32 20.76
CA SER A 304 17.03 -4.55 20.26
C SER A 304 17.99 -5.34 19.38
N GLU A 305 17.90 -6.66 19.44
CA GLU A 305 18.58 -7.56 18.51
C GLU A 305 17.84 -7.65 17.16
N SER A 306 16.63 -7.08 17.07
CA SER A 306 15.82 -6.99 15.85
C SER A 306 15.64 -5.53 15.41
N LEU A 307 15.16 -5.33 14.19
CA LEU A 307 14.76 -4.02 13.71
C LEU A 307 13.60 -3.46 14.54
N PRO A 308 13.52 -2.13 14.73
CA PRO A 308 12.51 -1.50 15.57
C PRO A 308 11.06 -1.91 15.26
N ASN A 309 10.31 -2.20 16.32
CA ASN A 309 8.86 -2.46 16.33
C ASN A 309 8.23 -1.73 17.52
N LEU A 310 7.26 -0.84 17.27
CA LEU A 310 6.60 -0.08 18.33
C LEU A 310 5.75 -0.91 19.29
N GLU A 311 5.28 -2.08 18.86
CA GLU A 311 4.46 -2.97 19.70
C GLU A 311 5.28 -3.63 20.82
N GLU A 312 6.59 -3.78 20.62
CA GLU A 312 7.50 -4.50 21.52
C GLU A 312 8.34 -3.57 22.41
N LEU A 313 8.17 -2.25 22.32
CA LEU A 313 9.07 -1.29 22.99
C LEU A 313 9.17 -1.47 24.50
N ASP A 314 8.07 -1.85 25.15
CA ASP A 314 8.04 -1.99 26.61
C ASP A 314 8.85 -3.21 27.08
N THR A 315 9.29 -4.08 26.15
CA THR A 315 10.16 -5.23 26.41
C THR A 315 11.64 -4.95 26.17
N PHE A 316 11.96 -3.84 25.49
CA PHE A 316 13.34 -3.51 25.13
C PHE A 316 14.04 -2.76 26.27
N GLU A 317 15.32 -3.09 26.47
CA GLU A 317 16.18 -2.27 27.31
C GLU A 317 16.40 -0.91 26.66
N THR A 318 16.53 0.12 27.49
CA THR A 318 16.80 1.48 27.02
C THR A 318 18.12 1.99 27.57
N ARG A 319 18.86 2.74 26.76
CA ARG A 319 20.01 3.54 27.21
C ARG A 319 19.75 5.04 27.01
N PRO A 320 20.39 5.93 27.78
CA PRO A 320 20.38 7.34 27.46
C PRO A 320 21.04 7.59 26.09
N VAL A 321 20.64 8.68 25.44
CA VAL A 321 21.35 9.20 24.27
C VAL A 321 22.77 9.62 24.65
N ASP A 322 23.76 9.34 23.79
CA ASP A 322 25.13 9.81 24.00
C ASP A 322 25.28 11.30 23.65
N GLY A 323 26.45 11.88 23.91
CA GLY A 323 26.68 13.32 23.68
C GLY A 323 26.52 13.74 22.22
N TRP A 324 26.87 12.89 21.26
CA TRP A 324 26.67 13.21 19.85
C TRP A 324 25.23 13.05 19.41
N GLU A 325 24.55 12.01 19.87
CA GLU A 325 23.13 11.79 19.61
C GLU A 325 22.30 12.97 20.14
N ALA A 326 22.62 13.47 21.34
CA ALA A 326 22.00 14.68 21.90
C ALA A 326 22.21 15.92 21.02
N ASP A 327 23.46 16.18 20.59
CA ASP A 327 23.78 17.30 19.70
C ASP A 327 23.06 17.17 18.34
N ALA A 328 23.00 15.96 17.81
CA ALA A 328 22.37 15.70 16.52
C ALA A 328 20.84 15.79 16.60
N LEU A 329 20.22 15.32 17.69
CA LEU A 329 18.78 15.51 17.95
C LEU A 329 18.39 16.99 17.98
N SER A 330 19.22 17.87 18.55
CA SER A 330 18.94 19.31 18.55
C SER A 330 18.86 19.87 17.12
N GLN A 331 19.76 19.44 16.23
CA GLN A 331 19.76 19.85 14.82
C GLN A 331 18.55 19.30 14.06
N LEU A 332 18.15 18.06 14.37
CA LEU A 332 16.94 17.46 13.82
C LEU A 332 15.69 18.22 14.28
N VAL A 333 15.59 18.63 15.53
CA VAL A 333 14.46 19.44 16.01
C VAL A 333 14.38 20.77 15.26
N ASP A 334 15.54 21.41 15.04
CA ASP A 334 15.60 22.73 14.44
C ASP A 334 15.23 22.75 12.95
N SER A 335 15.94 21.98 12.10
CA SER A 335 15.81 22.20 10.65
C SER A 335 16.23 21.07 9.70
N THR A 336 16.98 20.05 10.15
CA THR A 336 17.53 19.02 9.25
C THR A 336 16.83 17.67 9.41
N ASP A 337 16.88 16.83 8.38
CA ASP A 337 16.29 15.48 8.45
C ASP A 337 17.32 14.38 8.71
N LEU A 338 18.61 14.66 8.51
CA LEU A 338 19.70 13.71 8.71
C LEU A 338 20.94 14.46 9.18
N VAL A 339 21.55 13.95 10.25
CA VAL A 339 22.87 14.38 10.72
C VAL A 339 23.82 13.20 10.58
N VAL A 340 24.98 13.43 9.98
CA VAL A 340 25.97 12.40 9.68
C VAL A 340 27.28 12.74 10.39
N ARG A 341 27.90 11.73 11.00
CA ARG A 341 29.27 11.78 11.49
C ARG A 341 30.06 10.65 10.83
N GLU A 342 31.08 11.02 10.08
CA GLU A 342 31.96 10.07 9.41
C GLU A 342 33.29 9.94 10.14
N GLN A 343 33.72 8.70 10.32
CA GLN A 343 35.02 8.30 10.81
C GLN A 343 35.62 7.29 9.82
N PRO A 344 36.94 7.03 9.86
CA PRO A 344 37.59 6.17 8.87
C PRO A 344 37.00 4.76 8.73
N GLN A 345 36.38 4.21 9.79
CA GLN A 345 35.85 2.84 9.83
C GLN A 345 34.36 2.77 10.16
N GLU A 346 33.73 3.92 10.45
CA GLU A 346 32.37 3.99 10.94
C GLU A 346 31.68 5.26 10.41
N ILE A 347 30.47 5.12 9.87
CA ILE A 347 29.54 6.23 9.67
C ILE A 347 28.42 6.07 10.67
N ARG A 348 28.23 7.09 11.52
CA ARG A 348 27.05 7.21 12.37
C ARG A 348 26.09 8.22 11.76
N MET A 349 24.82 7.88 11.70
CA MET A 349 23.78 8.78 11.22
C MET A 349 22.60 8.81 12.20
N ILE A 350 21.91 9.93 12.27
CA ILE A 350 20.62 10.01 12.95
C ILE A 350 19.65 10.78 12.06
N GLY A 351 18.53 10.12 11.74
CA GLY A 351 17.52 10.64 10.83
C GLY A 351 16.19 10.84 11.53
N SER A 352 15.53 11.97 11.27
CA SER A 352 14.30 12.35 11.96
C SER A 352 13.09 11.53 11.50
N LEU A 353 12.22 11.17 12.44
CA LEU A 353 10.85 10.71 12.15
C LEU A 353 9.91 11.90 12.35
N ARG A 354 9.59 12.60 11.26
CA ARG A 354 8.74 13.80 11.31
C ARG A 354 7.28 13.50 11.06
N ALA A 355 6.42 14.26 11.72
CA ALA A 355 4.99 14.23 11.47
C ALA A 355 4.64 14.72 10.06
N SER A 356 4.20 13.82 9.20
CA SER A 356 3.49 14.16 7.95
C SER A 356 2.00 14.40 8.24
N ASN A 357 1.21 14.88 7.26
CA ASN A 357 -0.25 15.01 7.40
C ASN A 357 -0.95 13.71 7.82
N ASN A 358 -0.34 12.56 7.56
CA ASN A 358 -0.89 11.26 7.94
C ASN A 358 -0.71 10.98 9.42
N CYS A 359 0.39 11.46 10.01
CA CYS A 359 0.64 11.35 11.43
C CYS A 359 -0.39 12.15 12.23
N LEU A 360 -0.86 13.28 11.68
CA LEU A 360 -1.87 14.16 12.29
C LEU A 360 -3.24 13.48 12.43
N MET A 361 -3.48 12.36 11.75
CA MET A 361 -4.75 11.62 11.89
C MET A 361 -4.86 10.95 13.26
N CYS A 362 -3.73 10.45 13.80
CA CYS A 362 -3.68 9.73 15.08
C CYS A 362 -3.02 10.56 16.19
N HIS A 363 -2.05 11.40 15.84
CA HIS A 363 -1.26 12.16 16.80
C HIS A 363 -1.69 13.63 16.84
N ASP A 364 -1.84 14.18 18.04
CA ASP A 364 -2.06 15.61 18.26
C ASP A 364 -0.73 16.37 18.17
N VAL A 365 -0.23 16.51 16.93
CA VAL A 365 1.10 17.07 16.63
C VAL A 365 1.02 18.04 15.47
N ARG A 366 2.03 18.89 15.34
CA ARG A 366 2.18 19.78 14.19
C ARG A 366 2.91 19.07 13.05
N ARG A 367 2.53 19.38 11.82
CA ARG A 367 3.25 18.91 10.63
C ARG A 367 4.72 19.36 10.70
N GLY A 368 5.63 18.41 10.48
CA GLY A 368 7.09 18.60 10.52
C GLY A 368 7.72 18.46 11.90
N GLN A 369 6.92 18.34 12.96
CA GLN A 369 7.42 18.08 14.30
C GLN A 369 8.16 16.74 14.37
N VAL A 370 9.30 16.70 15.05
CA VAL A 370 10.09 15.47 15.24
C VAL A 370 9.44 14.63 16.33
N LEU A 371 8.99 13.43 15.98
CA LEU A 371 8.33 12.48 16.89
C LEU A 371 9.29 11.42 17.43
N GLY A 372 10.42 11.24 16.76
CA GLY A 372 11.45 10.28 17.09
C GLY A 372 12.61 10.41 16.11
N ALA A 373 13.56 9.49 16.20
CA ALA A 373 14.60 9.37 15.18
C ALA A 373 15.03 7.91 15.01
N LEU A 374 15.66 7.62 13.89
CA LEU A 374 16.36 6.36 13.65
C LEU A 374 17.86 6.65 13.71
N ALA A 375 18.58 5.94 14.56
CA ALA A 375 20.03 5.98 14.63
C ALA A 375 20.61 4.81 13.82
N TYR A 376 21.64 5.09 13.02
CA TYR A 376 22.28 4.15 12.12
C TYR A 376 23.76 4.06 12.44
N THR A 377 24.30 2.84 12.39
CA THR A 377 25.73 2.60 12.34
C THR A 377 26.05 1.82 11.07
N LEU A 378 26.93 2.38 10.26
CA LEU A 378 27.52 1.70 9.11
C LEU A 378 29.00 1.48 9.39
N THR A 379 29.52 0.31 9.05
CA THR A 379 30.93 -0.03 9.18
C THR A 379 31.52 -0.43 7.85
N ARG A 380 32.82 -0.20 7.67
CA ARG A 380 33.50 -0.65 6.45
C ARG A 380 33.53 -2.17 6.39
N SER A 381 33.30 -2.71 5.21
CA SER A 381 33.44 -4.12 4.92
C SER A 381 34.92 -4.52 5.01
N ALA A 382 35.29 -5.45 5.89
CA ALA A 382 36.68 -5.96 5.97
C ALA A 382 37.21 -6.51 4.63
N GLU A 383 36.31 -6.93 3.72
CA GLU A 383 36.68 -7.37 2.37
C GLU A 383 37.30 -6.24 1.53
N SER A 384 36.89 -4.97 1.73
CA SER A 384 37.46 -3.84 0.98
C SER A 384 38.90 -3.53 1.42
N GLU A 385 39.25 -3.77 2.69
CA GLU A 385 40.62 -3.59 3.18
C GLU A 385 41.58 -4.59 2.51
N SER A 386 41.16 -5.86 2.36
CA SER A 386 41.99 -6.89 1.73
C SER A 386 42.26 -6.67 0.23
N ALA A 387 41.38 -5.95 -0.46
CA ALA A 387 41.54 -5.64 -1.89
C ALA A 387 42.48 -4.46 -2.15
N SER A 388 42.61 -3.54 -1.19
CA SER A 388 43.51 -2.38 -1.26
C SER A 388 44.98 -2.80 -1.19
N ASP A 389 45.32 -3.73 -0.29
CA ASP A 389 46.71 -4.12 -0.04
C ASP A 389 47.36 -4.90 -1.19
N LEU A 390 46.57 -5.50 -2.08
CA LEU A 390 47.08 -6.27 -3.22
C LEU A 390 47.46 -5.42 -4.43
N HIS A 391 47.12 -4.12 -4.45
CA HIS A 391 47.43 -3.24 -5.59
C HIS A 391 48.68 -2.37 -5.41
N GLU A 392 49.31 -2.35 -4.23
CA GLU A 392 50.46 -1.46 -3.96
C GLU A 392 51.84 -2.10 -4.24
N GLU A 393 51.93 -3.39 -4.56
CA GLU A 393 53.23 -4.09 -4.71
C GLU A 393 53.74 -4.32 -6.15
N THR A 394 53.04 -3.87 -7.19
CA THR A 394 53.61 -3.86 -8.56
C THR A 394 53.93 -2.45 -9.01
N SER A 395 54.96 -1.85 -8.40
CA SER A 395 55.71 -0.76 -9.02
C SER A 395 56.49 -1.35 -10.20
N PRO A 396 56.17 -1.02 -11.46
CA PRO A 396 57.00 -1.43 -12.58
C PRO A 396 58.29 -0.59 -12.54
N ASP A 397 59.35 -1.23 -12.05
CA ASP A 397 60.71 -0.74 -12.20
C ASP A 397 61.01 -0.55 -13.70
N SER A 398 61.33 0.69 -14.04
CA SER A 398 62.07 1.19 -15.20
C SER A 398 62.14 0.30 -16.46
N GLY A 399 61.34 0.68 -17.46
CA GLY A 399 61.48 0.25 -18.84
C GLY A 399 61.09 1.37 -19.81
N GLU A 400 61.87 2.45 -19.84
CA GLU A 400 61.86 3.38 -20.97
C GLU A 400 62.16 2.62 -22.27
N SER A 401 61.26 2.69 -23.25
CA SER A 401 61.56 3.17 -24.62
C SER A 401 60.48 2.73 -25.61
N GLU A 402 60.15 3.67 -26.49
CA GLU A 402 59.54 3.47 -27.81
C GLU A 402 58.18 2.75 -27.88
N ILE A 403 57.12 3.54 -28.09
CA ILE A 403 56.40 3.55 -29.38
C ILE A 403 55.60 4.85 -29.46
N ARG A 404 56.14 5.76 -30.25
CA ARG A 404 55.43 6.85 -30.91
C ARG A 404 54.58 6.27 -32.04
N ASP A 405 53.49 6.97 -32.32
CA ASP A 405 52.75 6.96 -33.59
C ASP A 405 52.06 5.65 -33.96
N ILE A 406 50.73 5.62 -33.84
CA ILE A 406 49.75 5.04 -34.78
C ILE A 406 48.37 5.19 -34.08
N PHE A 407 47.37 5.72 -34.80
CA PHE A 407 45.99 6.05 -34.38
C PHE A 407 45.70 7.50 -33.99
N SER A 408 46.12 8.43 -34.86
CA SER A 408 45.21 9.49 -35.31
C SER A 408 44.72 9.11 -36.70
N ASP A 409 43.47 8.65 -36.80
CA ASP A 409 42.60 8.69 -38.00
C ASP A 409 41.62 7.53 -37.96
N THR A 410 40.44 7.75 -37.39
CA THR A 410 39.14 7.39 -37.97
C THR A 410 38.05 7.69 -36.94
N LEU A 411 37.21 8.68 -37.23
CA LEU A 411 35.79 8.48 -37.52
C LEU A 411 35.09 9.84 -37.57
N ASN A 412 34.90 10.27 -38.81
CA ASN A 412 33.92 11.24 -39.26
C ASN A 412 32.58 10.49 -39.50
N GLU A 413 31.49 11.27 -39.61
CA GLU A 413 30.13 10.91 -40.06
C GLU A 413 29.21 10.29 -38.99
N SER A 414 28.18 10.96 -38.46
CA SER A 414 26.93 11.46 -39.09
C SER A 414 26.03 10.35 -39.65
N GLU A 415 24.95 10.00 -38.93
CA GLU A 415 23.54 9.96 -39.38
C GLU A 415 22.66 9.05 -38.50
N MET A 416 21.40 9.50 -38.33
CA MET A 416 20.18 8.74 -37.99
C MET A 416 20.10 8.00 -36.65
N PHE A 417 19.39 8.58 -35.67
CA PHE A 417 17.97 8.27 -35.36
C PHE A 417 17.34 9.37 -34.51
#